data_AF-A0A6U3VR31-F1
#
_entry.id   AF-A0A6U3VR31-F1
#
_cell.length_a   1.000
_cell.length_b   1.000
_cell.length_c   1.000
_cell.angle_alpha   90.00
_cell.angle_beta   90.00
_cell.angle_gamma   90.00
#
_symmetry.space_group_name_H-M   'P 1'
#
loop_
_entity.id
_entity.type
_entity.pdbx_description
1 polymer ?
#
loop_
_entity_poly.entity_id
_entity_poly.type
_entity_poly.pdbx_seq_one_letter_code
_entity_poly.pdbx_strand_id
1 'polypeptide(L)'
;MGSYVQGYYPLVVLAVWVVCTSSAFQSQSQRQWTARPFHPGSLYAAPSTPTPTPSKAGARFDAMLADFRRHSPADINLVPSLRFRGLLTGVSAAINDEKVSEAFRVLYEDLGPVRVGGDLIFSKLEREIAKTKGTDAADNVRALGRDDSCVVAARKIFDAVDADASGTVSSLELLDSDLLRSLGQCQDCTCEKKGNCQSVARFMDEIDKTHPEGELHFGEFMMAAHHLLYEGDASVSLFGGGDAVDDLVDQLLSNNEAVSNGKSGKERADRYAKRFDNMCEEFDSWESGAEDSDSSVMSRARERNPRLALVLEGCFAGAKKPPVVDALKILYVDFLPLRMAGDLIFKLMRKLAR
;
A
#
# COMPACT_ATOMS: atom_id res chain seq x y z
N MET A 1 13.11 54.23 12.08
CA MET A 1 11.68 54.63 11.99
C MET A 1 11.12 54.12 10.67
N GLY A 2 10.06 53.30 10.72
CA GLY A 2 9.25 52.82 9.57
C GLY A 2 9.83 51.60 8.85
N SER A 3 9.56 50.34 9.24
CA SER A 3 8.30 49.56 9.16
C SER A 3 7.94 49.11 7.73
N TYR A 4 8.19 47.83 7.41
CA TYR A 4 7.23 46.95 6.72
C TYR A 4 7.58 45.48 7.05
N VAL A 5 6.68 44.84 7.78
CA VAL A 5 6.62 43.41 8.11
C VAL A 5 5.37 42.88 7.40
N GLN A 6 5.51 41.84 6.59
CA GLN A 6 4.42 41.05 6.00
C GLN A 6 5.03 39.70 5.58
N GLY A 7 4.50 38.53 5.94
CA GLY A 7 3.31 38.20 6.72
C GLY A 7 3.37 36.75 7.21
N TYR A 8 2.65 36.48 8.28
CA TYR A 8 2.45 35.18 8.92
C TYR A 8 1.34 34.37 8.23
N TYR A 9 1.47 33.04 8.32
CA TYR A 9 0.45 32.01 8.04
C TYR A 9 -0.83 32.19 8.89
N PRO A 10 -1.95 31.52 8.55
CA PRO A 10 -2.24 30.26 9.26
C PRO A 10 -2.91 29.13 8.44
N LEU A 11 -2.83 27.94 9.05
CA LEU A 11 -3.41 26.64 8.76
C LEU A 11 -4.94 26.58 8.51
N VAL A 12 -5.36 25.40 8.02
CA VAL A 12 -6.68 24.73 8.10
C VAL A 12 -7.60 24.89 6.87
N VAL A 13 -7.59 23.90 5.96
CA VAL A 13 -8.77 23.12 5.50
C VAL A 13 -8.28 21.76 4.98
N LEU A 14 -8.42 20.73 5.79
CA LEU A 14 -8.16 19.33 5.43
C LEU A 14 -9.24 18.49 6.14
N ALA A 15 -10.44 18.43 5.55
CA ALA A 15 -11.50 17.45 5.80
C ALA A 15 -12.80 17.90 5.10
N VAL A 16 -13.06 17.43 3.87
CA VAL A 16 -14.38 17.03 3.34
C VAL A 16 -14.11 16.30 2.02
N TRP A 17 -14.06 14.96 2.03
CA TRP A 17 -14.36 14.18 0.83
C TRP A 17 -14.89 12.79 1.17
N VAL A 18 -16.04 12.77 1.84
CA VAL A 18 -17.00 11.66 1.76
C VAL A 18 -18.39 12.28 1.62
N VAL A 19 -19.18 11.67 0.73
CA VAL A 19 -20.60 11.91 0.41
C VAL A 19 -20.91 12.97 -0.67
N CYS A 20 -20.84 12.54 -1.93
CA CYS A 20 -21.99 12.59 -2.83
C CYS A 20 -21.89 11.49 -3.91
N THR A 21 -22.59 10.38 -3.65
CA THR A 21 -23.47 9.62 -4.58
C THR A 21 -22.93 9.26 -5.96
N SER A 22 -22.63 7.97 -6.24
CA SER A 22 -23.59 6.93 -6.67
C SER A 22 -24.65 7.37 -7.69
N SER A 23 -24.68 6.64 -8.81
CA SER A 23 -25.76 6.51 -9.82
C SER A 23 -25.55 7.26 -11.14
N ALA A 24 -25.10 6.52 -12.16
CA ALA A 24 -25.61 6.66 -13.53
C ALA A 24 -25.34 5.37 -14.33
N PHE A 25 -26.13 4.34 -14.05
CA PHE A 25 -26.49 3.34 -15.05
C PHE A 25 -27.61 3.94 -15.92
N GLN A 26 -27.44 3.89 -17.24
CA GLN A 26 -28.44 4.05 -18.32
C GLN A 26 -29.27 5.34 -18.42
N SER A 27 -29.09 6.07 -19.53
CA SER A 27 -30.16 6.21 -20.53
C SER A 27 -29.67 6.72 -21.89
N GLN A 28 -29.96 5.91 -22.92
CA GLN A 28 -30.34 6.28 -24.29
C GLN A 28 -29.44 7.17 -25.16
N SER A 29 -28.78 6.50 -26.12
CA SER A 29 -28.87 6.90 -27.53
C SER A 29 -29.25 5.66 -28.36
N GLN A 30 -30.53 5.57 -28.72
CA GLN A 30 -30.99 4.69 -29.79
C GLN A 30 -30.37 5.15 -31.11
N ARG A 31 -29.41 4.40 -31.63
CA ARG A 31 -29.15 4.36 -33.08
C ARG A 31 -29.70 3.04 -33.60
N GLN A 32 -30.83 3.14 -34.30
CA GLN A 32 -31.35 2.05 -35.13
C GLN A 32 -30.32 1.73 -36.21
N TRP A 33 -29.71 0.55 -36.12
CA TRP A 33 -28.94 -0.04 -37.21
C TRP A 33 -29.87 -1.01 -37.94
N THR A 34 -30.15 -0.72 -39.20
CA THR A 34 -30.84 -1.64 -40.10
C THR A 34 -29.94 -2.84 -40.39
N ALA A 35 -30.40 -4.03 -40.01
CA ALA A 35 -29.71 -5.29 -40.24
C ALA A 35 -29.62 -5.59 -41.74
N ARG A 36 -28.40 -5.74 -42.27
CA ARG A 36 -28.16 -6.45 -43.54
C ARG A 36 -27.96 -7.94 -43.24
N PRO A 37 -28.53 -8.85 -44.04
CA PRO A 37 -28.32 -10.29 -43.88
C PRO A 37 -26.86 -10.63 -44.21
N PHE A 38 -26.12 -11.10 -43.19
CA PHE A 38 -24.76 -11.59 -43.33
C PHE A 38 -24.79 -13.04 -43.82
N HIS A 39 -24.11 -13.32 -44.93
CA HIS A 39 -23.90 -14.68 -45.41
C HIS A 39 -22.87 -15.40 -44.52
N PRO A 40 -23.07 -16.70 -44.18
CA PRO A 40 -22.09 -17.51 -43.47
C PRO A 40 -20.96 -17.91 -44.43
N GLY A 41 -20.07 -16.96 -44.71
CA GLY A 41 -18.80 -17.23 -45.38
C GLY A 41 -17.83 -17.82 -44.37
N SER A 42 -17.49 -19.09 -44.58
CA SER A 42 -16.45 -19.87 -43.89
C SER A 42 -15.25 -19.02 -43.47
N LEU A 43 -15.19 -18.69 -42.18
CA LEU A 43 -14.03 -18.06 -41.55
C LEU A 43 -12.88 -19.07 -41.54
N TYR A 44 -11.89 -18.84 -42.40
CA TYR A 44 -10.58 -19.45 -42.26
C TYR A 44 -10.04 -19.06 -40.88
N ALA A 45 -9.99 -20.01 -39.95
CA ALA A 45 -9.35 -19.82 -38.65
C ALA A 45 -7.90 -19.42 -38.91
N ALA A 46 -7.57 -18.15 -38.61
CA ALA A 46 -6.20 -17.67 -38.69
C ALA A 46 -5.32 -18.61 -37.84
N PRO A 47 -4.17 -19.07 -38.35
CA PRO A 47 -3.30 -19.95 -37.60
C PRO A 47 -2.92 -19.24 -36.30
N SER A 48 -3.36 -19.80 -35.17
CA SER A 48 -3.00 -19.30 -33.85
C SER A 48 -1.48 -19.33 -33.76
N THR A 49 -0.86 -18.15 -33.71
CA THR A 49 0.57 -18.02 -33.50
C THR A 49 0.93 -18.78 -32.21
N PRO A 50 1.89 -19.72 -32.25
CA PRO A 50 2.25 -20.50 -31.09
C PRO A 50 2.67 -19.55 -29.98
N THR A 51 1.95 -19.59 -28.85
CA THR A 51 2.28 -18.77 -27.69
C THR A 51 3.67 -19.17 -27.21
N PRO A 52 4.62 -18.22 -27.07
CA PRO A 52 5.97 -18.55 -26.65
C PRO A 52 5.93 -19.24 -25.29
N THR A 53 6.60 -20.40 -25.18
CA THR A 53 6.66 -21.16 -23.94
C THR A 53 7.26 -20.27 -22.85
N PRO A 54 6.60 -20.11 -21.69
CA PRO A 54 7.09 -19.24 -20.63
C PRO A 54 8.45 -19.72 -20.13
N SER A 55 9.34 -18.78 -19.84
CA SER A 55 10.64 -19.10 -19.25
C SER A 55 10.45 -19.69 -17.85
N LYS A 56 11.43 -20.45 -17.34
CA LYS A 56 11.38 -20.98 -15.95
C LYS A 56 11.27 -19.85 -14.92
N ALA A 57 11.90 -18.71 -15.16
CA ALA A 57 11.82 -17.54 -14.30
C ALA A 57 10.42 -16.91 -14.35
N GLY A 58 9.83 -16.79 -15.55
CA GLY A 58 8.46 -16.31 -15.73
C GLY A 58 7.44 -17.20 -15.04
N ALA A 59 7.54 -18.52 -15.19
CA ALA A 59 6.65 -19.47 -14.52
C ALA A 59 6.72 -19.35 -12.98
N ARG A 60 7.91 -19.08 -12.43
CA ARG A 60 8.08 -18.83 -10.99
C ARG A 60 7.44 -17.50 -10.56
N PHE A 61 7.64 -16.44 -11.33
CA PHE A 61 7.00 -15.15 -11.07
C PHE A 61 5.46 -15.28 -11.11
N ASP A 62 4.92 -15.97 -12.10
CA ASP A 62 3.48 -16.24 -12.23
C ASP A 62 2.95 -17.01 -11.00
N ALA A 63 3.70 -17.99 -10.49
CA ALA A 63 3.35 -18.73 -9.29
C ALA A 63 3.32 -17.82 -8.04
N MET A 64 4.33 -16.94 -7.87
CA MET A 64 4.34 -15.95 -6.78
C MET A 64 3.11 -15.03 -6.83
N LEU A 65 2.75 -14.54 -8.02
CA LEU A 65 1.55 -13.70 -8.17
C LEU A 65 0.26 -14.48 -7.88
N ALA A 66 0.20 -15.75 -8.28
CA ALA A 66 -0.96 -16.61 -8.01
C ALA A 66 -1.12 -16.91 -6.51
N ASP A 67 -0.01 -17.12 -5.79
CA ASP A 67 -0.03 -17.30 -4.35
C ASP A 67 -0.44 -16.00 -3.65
N PHE A 68 0.11 -14.85 -4.04
CA PHE A 68 -0.24 -13.56 -3.44
C PHE A 68 -1.72 -13.19 -3.61
N ARG A 69 -2.33 -13.52 -4.75
CA ARG A 69 -3.76 -13.28 -5.01
C ARG A 69 -4.71 -13.98 -4.04
N ARG A 70 -4.21 -14.96 -3.26
CA ARG A 70 -5.01 -15.63 -2.23
C ARG A 70 -5.20 -14.78 -0.97
N HIS A 71 -4.41 -13.74 -0.79
CA HIS A 71 -4.53 -12.85 0.36
C HIS A 71 -5.60 -11.81 0.11
N SER A 72 -6.52 -11.68 1.07
CA SER A 72 -7.60 -10.70 0.97
C SER A 72 -7.12 -9.31 1.41
N PRO A 73 -7.87 -8.23 1.10
CA PRO A 73 -7.59 -6.92 1.66
C PRO A 73 -7.56 -6.90 3.20
N ALA A 74 -8.35 -7.73 3.87
CA ALA A 74 -8.33 -7.84 5.33
C ALA A 74 -7.00 -8.43 5.82
N ASP A 75 -6.49 -9.48 5.16
CA ASP A 75 -5.17 -10.06 5.48
C ASP A 75 -4.07 -9.01 5.44
N ILE A 76 -4.09 -8.15 4.41
CA ILE A 76 -3.14 -7.04 4.24
C ILE A 76 -3.30 -6.01 5.37
N ASN A 77 -4.52 -5.63 5.73
CA ASN A 77 -4.76 -4.59 6.75
C ASN A 77 -4.42 -5.05 8.17
N LEU A 78 -4.44 -6.35 8.45
CA LEU A 78 -4.04 -6.91 9.74
C LEU A 78 -2.54 -6.83 9.98
N VAL A 79 -1.70 -6.62 8.96
CA VAL A 79 -0.25 -6.50 9.12
C VAL A 79 0.08 -5.26 9.99
N PRO A 80 0.76 -5.40 11.13
CA PRO A 80 0.97 -4.28 12.05
C PRO A 80 1.78 -3.15 11.41
N SER A 81 2.91 -3.49 10.79
CA SER A 81 3.83 -2.53 10.19
C SER A 81 3.20 -1.77 9.03
N LEU A 82 3.10 -0.43 9.16
CA LEU A 82 2.63 0.45 8.10
C LEU A 82 3.46 0.32 6.81
N ARG A 83 4.78 0.16 6.96
CA ARG A 83 5.71 -0.01 5.82
C ARG A 83 5.39 -1.29 5.03
N PHE A 84 5.24 -2.43 5.70
CA PHE A 84 4.88 -3.68 5.02
C PHE A 84 3.47 -3.65 4.44
N ARG A 85 2.51 -3.01 5.12
CA ARG A 85 1.18 -2.76 4.54
C ARG A 85 1.23 -1.94 3.26
N GLY A 86 2.04 -0.89 3.23
CA GLY A 86 2.27 -0.08 2.04
C GLY A 86 2.80 -0.93 0.87
N LEU A 87 3.79 -1.79 1.15
CA LEU A 87 4.32 -2.74 0.16
C LEU A 87 3.25 -3.71 -0.35
N LEU A 88 2.51 -4.36 0.56
CA LEU A 88 1.45 -5.31 0.21
C LEU A 88 0.33 -4.66 -0.61
N THR A 89 -0.06 -3.44 -0.25
CA THR A 89 -1.06 -2.66 -0.97
C THR A 89 -0.58 -2.31 -2.37
N GLY A 90 0.69 -1.90 -2.53
CA GLY A 90 1.29 -1.66 -3.83
C GLY A 90 1.41 -2.92 -4.70
N VAL A 91 1.77 -4.06 -4.11
CA VAL A 91 1.79 -5.36 -4.81
C VAL A 91 0.39 -5.72 -5.29
N SER A 92 -0.64 -5.59 -4.44
CA SER A 92 -2.03 -5.81 -4.83
C SER A 92 -2.46 -4.90 -5.98
N ALA A 93 -2.12 -3.61 -5.93
CA ALA A 93 -2.41 -2.66 -7.00
C ALA A 93 -1.68 -2.98 -8.32
N ALA A 94 -0.43 -3.44 -8.23
CA ALA A 94 0.40 -3.81 -9.37
C ALA A 94 -0.08 -5.10 -10.06
N ILE A 95 -0.48 -6.12 -9.29
CA ILE A 95 -0.97 -7.40 -9.82
C ILE A 95 -2.29 -7.25 -10.59
N ASN A 96 -3.09 -6.25 -10.22
CA ASN A 96 -4.34 -5.90 -10.89
C ASN A 96 -4.13 -4.94 -12.08
N ASP A 97 -2.88 -4.63 -12.44
CA ASP A 97 -2.52 -3.93 -13.67
C ASP A 97 -1.74 -4.85 -14.61
N GLU A 98 -2.30 -5.17 -15.77
CA GLU A 98 -1.65 -6.04 -16.74
C GLU A 98 -0.31 -5.47 -17.23
N LYS A 99 -0.23 -4.16 -17.45
CA LYS A 99 1.00 -3.52 -17.97
C LYS A 99 2.11 -3.52 -16.91
N VAL A 100 1.75 -3.21 -15.67
CA VAL A 100 2.72 -3.21 -14.56
C VAL A 100 3.19 -4.64 -14.27
N SER A 101 2.28 -5.60 -14.18
CA SER A 101 2.63 -7.00 -13.92
C SER A 101 3.50 -7.61 -15.03
N GLU A 102 3.21 -7.32 -16.30
CA GLU A 102 4.04 -7.77 -17.43
C GLU A 102 5.43 -7.10 -17.42
N ALA A 103 5.52 -5.81 -17.09
CA ALA A 103 6.81 -5.13 -16.94
C ALA A 103 7.66 -5.77 -15.83
N PHE A 104 7.08 -6.07 -14.66
CA PHE A 104 7.80 -6.77 -13.60
C PHE A 104 8.20 -8.19 -14.00
N ARG A 105 7.36 -8.90 -14.75
CA ARG A 105 7.69 -10.22 -15.31
C ARG A 105 8.94 -10.13 -16.18
N VAL A 106 8.98 -9.21 -17.14
CA VAL A 106 10.14 -9.00 -18.02
C VAL A 106 11.39 -8.68 -17.20
N LEU A 107 11.28 -7.79 -16.21
CA LEU A 107 12.40 -7.45 -15.32
C LEU A 107 12.90 -8.65 -14.51
N TYR A 108 12.00 -9.49 -14.00
CA TYR A 108 12.33 -10.69 -13.22
C TYR A 108 13.00 -11.78 -14.08
N GLU A 109 12.59 -11.91 -15.34
CA GLU A 109 13.21 -12.81 -16.32
C GLU A 109 14.60 -12.32 -16.75
N ASP A 110 14.77 -11.01 -16.96
CA ASP A 110 15.95 -10.48 -17.62
C ASP A 110 17.03 -9.96 -16.65
N LEU A 111 16.66 -9.50 -15.45
CA LEU A 111 17.58 -8.88 -14.50
C LEU A 111 17.77 -9.74 -13.26
N GLY A 112 18.91 -10.43 -13.18
CA GLY A 112 19.31 -11.25 -12.03
C GLY A 112 19.19 -10.56 -10.66
N PRO A 113 19.65 -9.31 -10.49
CA PRO A 113 19.49 -8.58 -9.23
C PRO A 113 18.02 -8.34 -8.83
N VAL A 114 17.15 -8.07 -9.82
CA VAL A 114 15.71 -7.90 -9.57
C VAL A 114 15.10 -9.22 -9.10
N ARG A 115 15.49 -10.34 -9.71
CA ARG A 115 15.02 -11.67 -9.30
C ARG A 115 15.36 -11.99 -7.84
N VAL A 116 16.64 -11.79 -7.47
CA VAL A 116 17.10 -12.07 -6.10
C VAL A 116 16.41 -11.16 -5.09
N GLY A 117 16.31 -9.86 -5.39
CA GLY A 117 15.60 -8.92 -4.52
C GLY A 117 14.10 -9.22 -4.43
N GLY A 118 13.49 -9.61 -5.54
CA GLY A 118 12.08 -10.01 -5.65
C GLY A 118 11.75 -11.25 -4.82
N ASP A 119 12.56 -12.30 -4.91
CA ASP A 119 12.41 -13.52 -4.11
C ASP A 119 12.50 -13.22 -2.61
N LEU A 120 13.46 -12.39 -2.23
CA LEU A 120 13.71 -12.01 -0.84
C LEU A 120 12.53 -11.21 -0.28
N ILE A 121 12.09 -10.17 -0.99
CA ILE A 121 11.00 -9.32 -0.51
C ILE A 121 9.67 -10.10 -0.48
N PHE A 122 9.40 -10.92 -1.50
CA PHE A 122 8.20 -11.75 -1.53
C PHE A 122 8.14 -12.69 -0.32
N SER A 123 9.24 -13.39 -0.03
CA SER A 123 9.32 -14.29 1.13
C SER A 123 9.10 -13.54 2.46
N LYS A 124 9.55 -12.29 2.55
CA LYS A 124 9.32 -11.45 3.74
C LYS A 124 7.86 -11.01 3.84
N LEU A 125 7.25 -10.57 2.74
CA LEU A 125 5.85 -10.16 2.71
C LEU A 125 4.90 -11.31 3.08
N GLU A 126 5.13 -12.50 2.52
CA GLU A 126 4.37 -13.71 2.88
C GLU A 126 4.51 -14.06 4.36
N ARG A 127 5.71 -13.90 4.93
CA ARG A 127 5.94 -14.11 6.36
C ARG A 127 5.16 -13.12 7.22
N GLU A 128 5.20 -11.84 6.89
CA GLU A 128 4.47 -10.80 7.63
C GLU A 128 2.95 -11.04 7.59
N ILE A 129 2.41 -11.53 6.48
CA ILE A 129 1.01 -11.97 6.42
C ILE A 129 0.80 -13.26 7.24
N ALA A 130 1.71 -14.22 7.19
CA ALA A 130 1.57 -15.46 7.94
C ALA A 130 1.55 -15.21 9.46
N LYS A 131 2.34 -14.24 9.95
CA LYS A 131 2.33 -13.80 11.36
C LYS A 131 0.95 -13.32 11.81
N THR A 132 0.17 -12.69 10.93
CA THR A 132 -1.18 -12.22 11.30
C THR A 132 -2.23 -13.31 11.25
N LYS A 133 -2.04 -14.35 10.42
CA LYS A 133 -3.00 -15.45 10.26
C LYS A 133 -3.04 -16.43 11.44
N GLY A 134 -2.06 -16.35 12.36
CA GLY A 134 -2.00 -17.21 13.55
C GLY A 134 -2.26 -16.48 14.86
N THR A 135 -2.63 -15.19 14.82
CA THR A 135 -2.96 -14.46 16.04
C THR A 135 -4.45 -14.56 16.34
N ASP A 136 -4.76 -14.74 17.63
CA ASP A 136 -6.14 -14.71 18.13
C ASP A 136 -6.90 -13.47 17.65
N ALA A 137 -6.22 -12.34 17.46
CA ALA A 137 -6.84 -11.13 16.94
C ALA A 137 -7.48 -11.34 15.55
N ALA A 138 -6.79 -11.99 14.61
CA ALA A 138 -7.34 -12.22 13.28
C ALA A 138 -8.49 -13.24 13.31
N ASP A 139 -8.36 -14.30 14.11
CA ASP A 139 -9.38 -15.32 14.26
C ASP A 139 -10.61 -14.78 14.98
N ASN A 140 -10.43 -13.98 16.04
CA ASN A 140 -11.51 -13.31 16.75
C ASN A 140 -12.26 -12.37 15.81
N VAL A 141 -11.54 -11.52 15.07
CA VAL A 141 -12.14 -10.56 14.13
C VAL A 141 -12.97 -11.26 13.06
N ARG A 142 -12.52 -12.42 12.57
CA ARG A 142 -13.29 -13.26 11.65
C ARG A 142 -14.45 -13.99 12.35
N ALA A 143 -14.24 -14.45 13.58
CA ALA A 143 -15.25 -15.11 14.40
C ALA A 143 -16.42 -14.17 14.78
N LEU A 144 -16.18 -12.86 14.81
CA LEU A 144 -17.22 -11.84 14.95
C LEU A 144 -18.20 -11.79 13.76
N GLY A 145 -18.01 -12.63 12.73
CA GLY A 145 -18.91 -12.75 11.58
C GLY A 145 -18.94 -11.49 10.71
N ARG A 146 -17.92 -10.63 10.84
CA ARG A 146 -17.81 -9.40 10.08
C ARG A 146 -17.16 -9.67 8.72
N ASP A 147 -17.60 -8.91 7.73
CA ASP A 147 -16.98 -8.96 6.41
C ASP A 147 -15.59 -8.31 6.43
N ASP A 148 -14.77 -8.64 5.42
CA ASP A 148 -13.45 -8.03 5.22
C ASP A 148 -13.51 -6.49 5.15
N SER A 149 -14.66 -5.92 4.77
CA SER A 149 -14.84 -4.48 4.66
C SER A 149 -14.82 -3.78 6.04
N CYS A 150 -15.30 -4.45 7.09
CA CYS A 150 -15.25 -3.95 8.46
C CYS A 150 -13.80 -3.85 8.95
N VAL A 151 -12.95 -4.83 8.65
CA VAL A 151 -11.53 -4.83 9.02
C VAL A 151 -10.81 -3.67 8.35
N VAL A 152 -11.07 -3.44 7.06
CA VAL A 152 -10.51 -2.32 6.31
C VAL A 152 -10.97 -0.99 6.89
N ALA A 153 -12.26 -0.85 7.23
CA ALA A 153 -12.79 0.37 7.83
C ALA A 153 -12.19 0.65 9.20
N ALA A 154 -12.11 -0.37 10.06
CA ALA A 154 -11.49 -0.26 11.37
C ALA A 154 -10.01 0.10 11.28
N ARG A 155 -9.29 -0.44 10.29
CA ARG A 155 -7.89 -0.05 10.07
C ARG A 155 -7.74 1.41 9.69
N LYS A 156 -8.61 1.92 8.83
CA LYS A 156 -8.61 3.35 8.47
C LYS A 156 -8.88 4.24 9.68
N ILE A 157 -9.74 3.81 10.61
CA ILE A 157 -9.98 4.52 11.86
C ILE A 157 -8.72 4.48 12.73
N PHE A 158 -8.12 3.29 12.91
CA PHE A 158 -6.89 3.13 13.67
C PHE A 158 -5.77 4.03 13.14
N ASP A 159 -5.49 3.97 11.84
CA ASP A 159 -4.45 4.78 11.20
C ASP A 159 -4.77 6.29 11.21
N ALA A 160 -6.03 6.68 11.39
CA ALA A 160 -6.41 8.09 11.57
C ALA A 160 -6.22 8.59 13.01
N VAL A 161 -6.22 7.66 13.98
CA VAL A 161 -5.93 7.95 15.38
C VAL A 161 -4.42 7.92 15.64
N ASP A 162 -3.71 6.94 15.08
CA ASP A 162 -2.25 6.79 15.09
C ASP A 162 -1.60 7.91 14.26
N ALA A 163 -1.48 9.08 14.86
CA ALA A 163 -1.10 10.32 14.19
C ALA A 163 0.39 10.36 13.90
N ASP A 164 1.20 9.66 14.70
CA ASP A 164 2.63 9.55 14.51
C ASP A 164 3.05 8.36 13.61
N ALA A 165 2.10 7.51 13.23
CA ALA A 165 2.29 6.32 12.41
C ALA A 165 3.27 5.31 13.03
N SER A 166 3.28 5.23 14.36
CA SER A 166 4.06 4.25 15.13
C SER A 166 3.58 2.82 14.92
N GLY A 167 2.32 2.63 14.51
CA GLY A 167 1.66 1.33 14.43
C GLY A 167 1.04 0.89 15.74
N THR A 168 1.11 1.72 16.77
CA THR A 168 0.35 1.64 18.01
C THR A 168 -0.50 2.90 18.16
N VAL A 169 -1.50 2.85 19.03
CA VAL A 169 -2.31 4.01 19.37
C VAL A 169 -2.12 4.29 20.85
N SER A 170 -1.56 5.45 21.15
CA SER A 170 -1.36 5.90 22.52
C SER A 170 -2.64 6.48 23.13
N SER A 171 -2.66 6.54 24.46
CA SER A 171 -3.77 7.13 25.19
C SER A 171 -4.04 8.61 24.83
N LEU A 172 -2.99 9.35 24.50
CA LEU A 172 -3.09 10.76 24.10
C LEU A 172 -3.69 10.90 22.70
N GLU A 173 -3.28 10.07 21.75
CA GLU A 173 -3.82 10.07 20.39
C GLU A 173 -5.33 9.77 20.35
N LEU A 174 -5.78 8.81 21.16
CA LEU A 174 -7.21 8.52 21.31
C LEU A 174 -8.01 9.71 21.81
N LEU A 175 -7.46 10.43 22.81
CA LEU A 175 -8.08 11.63 23.37
C LEU A 175 -8.13 12.78 22.36
N ASP A 176 -7.06 12.96 21.59
CA ASP A 176 -6.93 14.03 20.60
C ASP A 176 -7.73 13.77 19.32
N SER A 177 -8.00 12.50 18.98
CA SER A 177 -8.75 12.11 17.78
C SER A 177 -10.25 12.45 17.82
N ASP A 178 -10.80 12.83 18.98
CA ASP A 178 -12.24 12.99 19.25
C ASP A 178 -13.11 11.74 18.92
N LEU A 179 -12.50 10.60 18.58
CA LEU A 179 -13.20 9.38 18.14
C LEU A 179 -14.22 8.90 19.19
N LEU A 180 -13.78 8.79 20.44
CA LEU A 180 -14.63 8.31 21.54
C LEU A 180 -15.82 9.24 21.83
N ARG A 181 -15.70 10.54 21.50
CA ARG A 181 -16.82 11.49 21.60
C ARG A 181 -17.84 11.27 20.48
N SER A 182 -17.36 10.98 19.27
CA SER A 182 -18.21 10.75 18.09
C SER A 182 -19.07 9.48 18.19
N LEU A 183 -18.61 8.48 18.96
CA LEU A 183 -19.35 7.22 19.19
C LEU A 183 -20.52 7.34 20.18
N GLY A 184 -20.92 8.55 20.56
CA GLY A 184 -22.15 8.81 21.31
C GLY A 184 -22.11 8.47 22.80
N GLN A 185 -21.04 7.85 23.30
CA GLN A 185 -20.90 7.52 24.73
C GLN A 185 -20.69 8.73 25.65
N CYS A 186 -20.65 9.95 25.09
CA CYS A 186 -20.47 11.20 25.81
C CYS A 186 -21.63 12.19 25.52
N GLN A 187 -22.73 11.75 24.88
CA GLN A 187 -23.86 12.61 24.49
C GLN A 187 -24.59 13.25 25.69
N ASP A 188 -24.57 12.58 26.85
CA ASP A 188 -25.07 13.10 28.13
C ASP A 188 -23.94 13.51 29.12
N CYS A 189 -22.67 13.48 28.69
CA CYS A 189 -21.58 13.90 29.55
C CYS A 189 -21.49 15.43 29.60
N THR A 190 -21.62 16.01 30.80
CA THR A 190 -21.43 17.45 31.04
C THR A 190 -19.96 17.90 31.04
N CYS A 191 -19.05 17.01 30.66
CA CYS A 191 -17.63 17.30 30.60
C CYS A 191 -17.36 18.35 29.50
N GLU A 192 -17.15 19.61 29.92
CA GLU A 192 -16.88 20.80 29.08
C GLU A 192 -15.56 20.72 28.28
N LYS A 193 -15.32 19.65 27.52
CA LYS A 193 -14.08 19.36 26.78
C LYS A 193 -12.79 19.32 27.63
N LYS A 194 -12.87 19.45 28.96
CA LYS A 194 -11.74 19.44 29.90
C LYS A 194 -11.10 18.05 30.14
N GLY A 195 -11.24 17.12 29.19
CA GLY A 195 -10.50 15.85 29.20
C GLY A 195 -10.89 14.81 30.25
N ASN A 196 -12.10 14.86 30.83
CA ASN A 196 -12.50 13.97 31.94
C ASN A 196 -13.82 13.22 31.68
N CYS A 197 -14.03 12.68 30.47
CA CYS A 197 -15.20 11.84 30.17
C CYS A 197 -14.99 10.46 30.81
N GLN A 198 -15.86 10.05 31.73
CA GLN A 198 -15.69 8.82 32.53
C GLN A 198 -15.68 7.55 31.67
N SER A 199 -16.41 7.54 30.55
CA SER A 199 -16.39 6.47 29.55
C SER A 199 -15.03 6.34 28.87
N VAL A 200 -14.39 7.46 28.54
CA VAL A 200 -13.01 7.46 28.03
C VAL A 200 -12.05 6.96 29.10
N ALA A 201 -12.14 7.50 30.33
CA ALA A 201 -11.29 7.06 31.43
C ALA A 201 -11.44 5.55 31.73
N ARG A 202 -12.65 5.00 31.63
CA ARG A 202 -12.89 3.56 31.81
C ARG A 202 -12.28 2.74 30.67
N PHE A 203 -12.41 3.20 29.43
CA PHE A 203 -11.75 2.57 28.29
C PHE A 203 -10.23 2.60 28.44
N MET A 204 -9.65 3.74 28.83
CA MET A 204 -8.21 3.84 29.10
C MET A 204 -7.78 2.96 30.26
N ASP A 205 -8.55 2.88 31.35
CA ASP A 205 -8.25 2.03 32.51
C ASP A 205 -8.33 0.54 32.16
N GLU A 206 -9.17 0.15 31.20
CA GLU A 206 -9.22 -1.22 30.69
C GLU A 206 -8.01 -1.54 29.81
N ILE A 207 -7.60 -0.59 28.96
CA ILE A 207 -6.38 -0.66 28.16
C ILE A 207 -5.14 -0.72 29.05
N ASP A 208 -5.02 0.16 30.04
CA ASP A 208 -3.86 0.24 30.93
C ASP A 208 -3.70 -1.04 31.76
N LYS A 209 -4.80 -1.74 32.06
CA LYS A 209 -4.75 -3.06 32.74
C LYS A 209 -4.18 -4.16 31.86
N THR A 210 -4.48 -4.16 30.56
CA THR A 210 -3.97 -5.18 29.63
C THR A 210 -2.63 -4.79 29.02
N HIS A 211 -2.34 -3.48 28.92
CA HIS A 211 -1.16 -2.87 28.32
C HIS A 211 -0.58 -1.80 29.26
N PRO A 212 0.28 -2.18 30.22
CA PRO A 212 0.85 -1.23 31.18
C PRO A 212 1.75 -0.16 30.53
N GLU A 213 2.12 -0.33 29.25
CA GLU A 213 2.87 0.67 28.49
C GLU A 213 1.96 1.75 27.85
N GLY A 214 0.63 1.58 27.89
CA GLY A 214 -0.34 2.57 27.39
C GLY A 214 -0.42 2.67 25.87
N GLU A 215 0.07 1.67 25.15
CA GLU A 215 0.05 1.59 23.69
C GLU A 215 -0.82 0.42 23.24
N LEU A 216 -1.73 0.68 22.29
CA LEU A 216 -2.61 -0.33 21.70
C LEU A 216 -2.18 -0.71 20.29
N HIS A 217 -1.99 -2.00 20.05
CA HIS A 217 -1.86 -2.51 18.68
C HIS A 217 -3.22 -2.60 17.98
N PHE A 218 -3.21 -2.67 16.65
CA PHE A 218 -4.44 -2.70 15.86
C PHE A 218 -5.39 -3.85 16.22
N GLY A 219 -4.86 -5.06 16.47
CA GLY A 219 -5.68 -6.21 16.89
C GLY A 219 -6.41 -5.96 18.21
N GLU A 220 -5.71 -5.37 19.18
CA GLU A 220 -6.24 -5.03 20.50
C GLU A 220 -7.26 -3.90 20.41
N PHE A 221 -6.96 -2.86 19.62
CA PHE A 221 -7.91 -1.79 19.33
C PHE A 221 -9.22 -2.33 18.75
N MET A 222 -9.16 -3.28 17.82
CA MET A 222 -10.38 -3.88 17.25
C MET A 222 -11.17 -4.69 18.28
N MET A 223 -10.49 -5.45 19.14
CA MET A 223 -11.14 -6.18 20.24
C MET A 223 -11.78 -5.22 21.25
N ALA A 224 -11.05 -4.19 21.67
CA ALA A 224 -11.52 -3.18 22.61
C ALA A 224 -12.71 -2.39 22.04
N ALA A 225 -12.65 -2.00 20.76
CA ALA A 225 -13.76 -1.34 20.07
C ALA A 225 -14.98 -2.27 19.94
N HIS A 226 -14.76 -3.57 19.69
CA HIS A 226 -15.84 -4.55 19.66
C HIS A 226 -16.52 -4.68 21.03
N HIS A 227 -15.75 -4.86 22.11
CA HIS A 227 -16.32 -4.93 23.46
C HIS A 227 -17.10 -3.66 23.78
N LEU A 228 -16.54 -2.48 23.52
CA LEU A 228 -17.19 -1.20 23.81
C LEU A 228 -18.52 -1.00 23.05
N LEU A 229 -18.62 -1.50 21.81
CA LEU A 229 -19.80 -1.32 20.96
C LEU A 229 -20.86 -2.43 21.12
N TYR A 230 -20.46 -3.64 21.52
CA TYR A 230 -21.32 -4.82 21.43
C TYR A 230 -21.37 -5.68 22.69
N GLU A 231 -20.38 -5.61 23.59
CA GLU A 231 -20.32 -6.47 24.78
C GLU A 231 -20.10 -5.66 26.07
N GLY A 232 -21.18 -5.50 26.84
CA GLY A 232 -21.01 -5.36 28.28
C GLY A 232 -20.58 -6.72 28.86
N ASP A 233 -19.36 -6.78 29.39
CA ASP A 233 -18.75 -7.87 30.19
C ASP A 233 -18.39 -9.19 29.47
N ALA A 234 -17.20 -9.25 28.84
CA ALA A 234 -16.49 -10.52 28.64
C ALA A 234 -14.96 -10.31 28.57
N SER A 235 -14.21 -10.83 29.53
CA SER A 235 -12.75 -10.76 29.59
C SER A 235 -12.07 -11.97 28.96
N VAL A 236 -11.17 -11.74 28.00
CA VAL A 236 -10.24 -12.77 27.49
C VAL A 236 -8.87 -12.12 27.30
N SER A 237 -7.87 -12.64 27.99
CA SER A 237 -6.45 -12.29 27.85
C SER A 237 -5.72 -13.43 27.16
N LEU A 238 -4.94 -13.19 26.09
CA LEU A 238 -4.06 -14.23 25.54
C LEU A 238 -2.89 -13.68 24.69
N PHE A 239 -1.72 -14.25 25.04
CA PHE A 239 -0.52 -14.54 24.24
C PHE A 239 0.70 -13.61 24.20
N GLY A 240 1.84 -14.30 24.34
CA GLY A 240 3.14 -13.89 23.86
C GLY A 240 3.88 -15.04 23.18
N GLY A 241 4.81 -14.68 22.31
CA GLY A 241 6.19 -15.17 22.35
C GLY A 241 6.62 -16.25 21.36
N GLY A 242 7.46 -15.84 20.41
CA GLY A 242 8.64 -16.60 20.02
C GLY A 242 9.05 -16.44 18.55
N ASP A 243 10.20 -15.82 18.27
CA ASP A 243 10.91 -16.06 17.02
C ASP A 243 12.41 -15.71 17.09
N ALA A 244 13.29 -16.67 16.79
CA ALA A 244 14.76 -16.53 16.82
C ALA A 244 15.43 -16.73 15.45
N VAL A 245 14.65 -17.05 14.42
CA VAL A 245 15.09 -17.13 13.01
C VAL A 245 14.75 -15.84 12.25
N ASP A 246 13.76 -15.10 12.74
CA ASP A 246 13.37 -13.79 12.23
C ASP A 246 14.44 -12.73 12.45
N ASP A 247 15.12 -12.76 13.60
CA ASP A 247 16.21 -11.85 13.94
C ASP A 247 17.36 -11.87 12.92
N LEU A 248 17.58 -12.99 12.21
CA LEU A 248 18.66 -13.09 11.21
C LEU A 248 18.26 -12.45 9.87
N VAL A 249 17.00 -12.60 9.44
CA VAL A 249 16.48 -11.98 8.22
C VAL A 249 16.28 -10.49 8.44
N ASP A 250 15.81 -10.10 9.63
CA ASP A 250 15.75 -8.72 10.06
C ASP A 250 17.17 -8.15 10.28
N GLN A 251 18.16 -8.89 10.79
CA GLN A 251 19.55 -8.40 10.77
C GLN A 251 20.06 -8.17 9.35
N LEU A 252 19.79 -9.04 8.38
CA LEU A 252 20.28 -8.84 7.01
C LEU A 252 19.61 -7.64 6.30
N LEU A 253 18.41 -7.25 6.72
CA LEU A 253 17.66 -6.13 6.16
C LEU A 253 17.84 -4.83 6.96
N SER A 254 17.97 -4.95 8.28
CA SER A 254 18.05 -3.87 9.27
C SER A 254 19.48 -3.57 9.75
N ASN A 255 20.51 -4.35 9.39
CA ASN A 255 21.94 -4.02 9.65
C ASN A 255 22.40 -2.71 8.97
N ASN A 256 21.53 -2.01 8.25
CA ASN A 256 21.77 -0.64 7.79
C ASN A 256 21.10 0.46 8.63
N GLU A 257 20.18 0.12 9.54
CA GLU A 257 19.49 1.08 10.43
C GLU A 257 20.17 1.19 11.80
N ALA A 258 20.66 0.07 12.35
CA ALA A 258 21.16 0.00 13.74
C ALA A 258 22.55 0.62 14.00
N VAL A 259 23.31 1.03 12.97
CA VAL A 259 24.67 1.58 13.15
C VAL A 259 24.72 3.11 13.07
N SER A 260 23.62 3.78 12.75
CA SER A 260 23.55 5.24 12.68
C SER A 260 22.80 5.84 13.87
N ASN A 261 23.52 6.08 14.96
CA ASN A 261 23.02 6.81 16.13
C ASN A 261 22.47 8.21 15.73
N GLY A 262 21.14 8.35 15.72
CA GLY A 262 20.40 9.53 16.15
C GLY A 262 20.02 10.62 15.13
N LYS A 263 20.78 10.87 14.05
CA LYS A 263 20.43 11.93 13.07
C LYS A 263 20.70 11.59 11.60
N SER A 264 21.71 10.77 11.34
CA SER A 264 22.14 10.47 9.96
C SER A 264 21.18 9.52 9.21
N GLY A 265 20.40 8.71 9.91
CA GLY A 265 19.43 7.78 9.29
C GLY A 265 18.31 8.52 8.56
N LYS A 266 17.66 9.48 9.24
CA LYS A 266 16.55 10.26 8.66
C LYS A 266 17.00 11.10 7.47
N GLU A 267 18.11 11.83 7.59
CA GLU A 267 18.67 12.60 6.48
C GLU A 267 19.02 11.74 5.26
N ARG A 268 19.46 10.49 5.50
CA ARG A 268 19.76 9.53 4.44
C ARG A 268 18.49 9.01 3.77
N ALA A 269 17.46 8.66 4.56
CA ALA A 269 16.15 8.26 4.05
C ALA A 269 15.53 9.38 3.19
N ASP A 270 15.53 10.61 3.70
CA ASP A 270 15.02 11.80 2.99
C ASP A 270 15.76 12.04 1.67
N ARG A 271 17.09 11.84 1.65
CA ARG A 271 17.88 11.94 0.42
C ARG A 271 17.47 10.91 -0.63
N TYR A 272 17.22 9.66 -0.23
CA TYR A 272 16.79 8.61 -1.16
C TYR A 272 15.35 8.82 -1.61
N ALA A 273 14.46 9.26 -0.71
CA ALA A 273 13.09 9.61 -1.05
C ALA A 273 13.06 10.73 -2.10
N LYS A 274 13.79 11.82 -1.87
CA LYS A 274 13.92 12.92 -2.85
C LYS A 274 14.50 12.44 -4.18
N ARG A 275 15.48 11.54 -4.15
CA ARG A 275 16.06 10.98 -5.37
C ARG A 275 15.04 10.16 -6.16
N PHE A 276 14.21 9.37 -5.47
CA PHE A 276 13.12 8.61 -6.09
C PHE A 276 12.09 9.56 -6.72
N ASP A 277 11.68 10.61 -6.01
CA ASP A 277 10.74 11.62 -6.50
C ASP A 277 11.26 12.29 -7.79
N ASN A 278 12.54 12.67 -7.82
CA ASN A 278 13.17 13.21 -9.04
C ASN A 278 13.14 12.22 -10.22
N MET A 279 13.17 10.90 -9.98
CA MET A 279 13.05 9.91 -11.05
C MET A 279 11.62 9.87 -11.60
N CYS A 280 10.61 9.94 -10.72
CA CYS A 280 9.21 10.01 -11.11
C CYS A 280 8.93 11.27 -11.95
N GLU A 281 9.40 12.43 -11.50
CA GLU A 281 9.28 13.69 -12.26
C GLU A 281 9.92 13.59 -13.66
N GLU A 282 11.07 12.92 -13.77
CA GLU A 282 11.71 12.71 -15.08
C GLU A 282 10.91 11.75 -15.96
N PHE A 283 10.32 10.68 -15.40
CA PHE A 283 9.42 9.78 -16.14
C PHE A 283 8.19 10.51 -16.67
N ASP A 284 7.56 11.35 -15.86
CA ASP A 284 6.39 12.14 -16.26
C ASP A 284 6.74 13.06 -17.44
N SER A 285 7.94 13.67 -17.42
CA SER A 285 8.41 14.51 -18.53
C SER A 285 8.58 13.74 -19.85
N TRP A 286 8.89 12.44 -19.81
CA TRP A 286 8.99 11.61 -21.02
C TRP A 286 7.63 11.27 -21.61
N GLU A 287 6.61 11.15 -20.76
CA GLU A 287 5.23 10.89 -21.21
C GLU A 287 4.61 12.16 -21.83
N SER A 288 4.75 13.33 -21.18
CA SER A 288 4.19 14.58 -21.69
C SER A 288 4.81 15.04 -23.02
N GLY A 289 6.11 14.78 -23.23
CA GLY A 289 6.78 15.10 -24.50
C GLY A 289 6.33 14.25 -25.70
N ALA A 290 5.51 13.22 -25.49
CA ALA A 290 5.07 12.31 -26.53
C ALA A 290 3.80 12.77 -27.27
N GLU A 291 3.07 13.78 -26.78
CA GLU A 291 1.79 14.21 -27.37
C GLU A 291 1.96 15.14 -28.59
N ASP A 292 3.08 15.87 -28.70
CA ASP A 292 3.29 16.91 -29.72
C ASP A 292 4.15 16.47 -30.92
N SER A 293 4.57 15.21 -31.01
CA SER A 293 5.49 14.70 -32.03
C SER A 293 4.97 13.42 -32.69
N ASP A 294 4.98 13.38 -34.03
CA ASP A 294 4.65 12.20 -34.86
C ASP A 294 5.48 10.94 -34.50
N SER A 295 6.54 11.08 -33.68
CA SER A 295 7.35 9.98 -33.16
C SER A 295 7.26 9.90 -31.63
N SER A 296 6.15 9.36 -31.12
CA SER A 296 5.98 8.98 -29.71
C SER A 296 7.22 8.24 -29.17
N VAL A 297 7.62 8.57 -27.93
CA VAL A 297 8.68 7.86 -27.18
C VAL A 297 8.48 6.34 -27.23
N MET A 298 7.23 5.88 -27.16
CA MET A 298 6.89 4.46 -27.20
C MET A 298 7.15 3.81 -28.56
N SER A 299 6.92 4.52 -29.67
CA SER A 299 7.24 4.00 -31.01
C SER A 299 8.74 3.78 -31.16
N ARG A 300 9.56 4.77 -30.78
CA ARG A 300 11.02 4.67 -30.80
C ARG A 300 11.53 3.56 -29.87
N ALA A 301 10.94 3.43 -28.68
CA ALA A 301 11.28 2.38 -27.74
C ALA A 301 11.00 0.98 -28.32
N ARG A 302 9.82 0.78 -28.93
CA ARG A 302 9.42 -0.51 -29.54
C ARG A 302 10.30 -0.89 -30.72
N GLU A 303 10.69 0.09 -31.55
CA GLU A 303 11.61 -0.13 -32.67
C GLU A 303 13.02 -0.53 -32.20
N ARG A 304 13.53 0.13 -31.15
CA ARG A 304 14.87 -0.14 -30.63
C ARG A 304 14.96 -1.43 -29.83
N ASN A 305 14.00 -1.65 -28.94
CA ASN A 305 13.97 -2.84 -28.09
C ASN A 305 12.52 -3.13 -27.64
N PRO A 306 11.80 -4.03 -28.33
CA PRO A 306 10.39 -4.30 -28.03
C PRO A 306 10.17 -4.84 -26.61
N ARG A 307 11.16 -5.55 -26.05
CA ARG A 307 11.07 -6.14 -24.72
C ARG A 307 11.23 -5.11 -23.60
N LEU A 308 12.22 -4.22 -23.70
CA LEU A 308 12.35 -3.09 -22.77
C LEU A 308 11.27 -2.02 -22.96
N ALA A 309 10.65 -1.95 -24.13
CA ALA A 309 9.48 -1.09 -24.35
C ALA A 309 8.28 -1.52 -23.49
N LEU A 310 8.09 -2.83 -23.25
CA LEU A 310 7.07 -3.33 -22.32
C LEU A 310 7.35 -2.84 -20.89
N VAL A 311 8.62 -2.83 -20.47
CA VAL A 311 9.02 -2.31 -19.17
C VAL A 311 8.71 -0.81 -19.06
N LEU A 312 9.07 -0.03 -20.08
CA LEU A 312 8.77 1.41 -20.10
C LEU A 312 7.27 1.69 -20.05
N GLU A 313 6.47 0.92 -20.80
CA GLU A 313 5.01 1.01 -20.77
C GLU A 313 4.43 0.72 -19.38
N GLY A 314 4.93 -0.32 -18.71
CA GLY A 314 4.55 -0.63 -17.33
C GLY A 314 5.03 0.41 -16.31
N CYS A 315 6.18 1.07 -16.53
CA CYS A 315 6.61 2.19 -15.71
C CYS A 315 5.62 3.36 -15.79
N PHE A 316 5.15 3.73 -16.99
CA PHE A 316 4.14 4.78 -17.15
C PHE A 316 2.80 4.38 -16.51
N ALA A 317 2.36 3.13 -16.69
CA ALA A 317 1.15 2.64 -16.03
C ALA A 317 1.27 2.66 -14.50
N GLY A 318 2.42 2.24 -13.97
CA GLY A 318 2.71 2.19 -12.53
C GLY A 318 2.82 3.58 -11.90
N ALA A 319 3.41 4.56 -12.59
CA ALA A 319 3.52 5.94 -12.11
C ALA A 319 2.16 6.59 -11.85
N LYS A 320 1.12 6.18 -12.60
CA LYS A 320 -0.27 6.65 -12.43
C LYS A 320 -1.02 5.98 -11.28
N LYS A 321 -0.38 5.03 -10.57
CA LYS A 321 -0.98 4.28 -9.47
C LYS A 321 -0.26 4.61 -8.16
N PRO A 322 -0.80 5.53 -7.33
CA PRO A 322 -0.16 5.94 -6.09
C PRO A 322 0.30 4.78 -5.18
N PRO A 323 -0.50 3.71 -4.95
CA PRO A 323 -0.04 2.60 -4.12
C PRO A 323 1.20 1.88 -4.67
N VAL A 324 1.33 1.81 -5.99
CA VAL A 324 2.51 1.21 -6.65
C VAL A 324 3.72 2.11 -6.47
N VAL A 325 3.57 3.42 -6.65
CA VAL A 325 4.62 4.42 -6.45
C VAL A 325 5.09 4.44 -4.99
N ASP A 326 4.16 4.44 -4.04
CA ASP A 326 4.46 4.43 -2.60
C ASP A 326 5.23 3.17 -2.20
N ALA A 327 4.79 2.00 -2.67
CA ALA A 327 5.51 0.75 -2.42
C ALA A 327 6.91 0.76 -3.03
N LEU A 328 7.06 1.22 -4.27
CA LEU A 328 8.37 1.36 -4.92
C LEU A 328 9.28 2.34 -4.18
N LYS A 329 8.72 3.42 -3.63
CA LYS A 329 9.45 4.39 -2.80
C LYS A 329 9.95 3.74 -1.51
N ILE A 330 9.11 2.97 -0.82
CA ILE A 330 9.51 2.18 0.36
C ILE A 330 10.65 1.23 -0.01
N LEU A 331 10.52 0.46 -1.10
CA LEU A 331 11.58 -0.45 -1.57
C LEU A 331 12.89 0.29 -1.86
N TYR A 332 12.81 1.45 -2.52
CA TYR A 332 13.98 2.24 -2.88
C TYR A 332 14.66 2.86 -1.65
N VAL A 333 13.89 3.34 -0.67
CA VAL A 333 14.42 3.98 0.53
C VAL A 333 14.98 2.95 1.50
N ASP A 334 14.34 1.80 1.68
CA ASP A 334 14.68 0.88 2.77
C ASP A 334 15.58 -0.28 2.30
N PHE A 335 15.48 -0.72 1.04
CA PHE A 335 16.13 -1.95 0.58
C PHE A 335 17.28 -1.67 -0.40
N LEU A 336 18.53 -1.69 0.09
CA LEU A 336 19.72 -1.38 -0.70
C LEU A 336 19.84 -2.18 -2.01
N PRO A 337 19.67 -3.53 -2.05
CA PRO A 337 19.78 -4.29 -3.30
C PRO A 337 18.74 -3.85 -4.35
N LEU A 338 17.52 -3.56 -3.90
CA LEU A 338 16.43 -3.10 -4.76
C LEU A 338 16.65 -1.65 -5.22
N ARG A 339 17.23 -0.80 -4.36
CA ARG A 339 17.67 0.55 -4.76
C ARG A 339 18.67 0.51 -5.90
N MET A 340 19.65 -0.38 -5.83
CA MET A 340 20.65 -0.55 -6.91
C MET A 340 20.00 -1.06 -8.20
N ALA A 341 19.05 -1.99 -8.09
CA ALA A 341 18.27 -2.46 -9.24
C ALA A 341 17.42 -1.33 -9.85
N GLY A 342 16.77 -0.51 -9.02
CA GLY A 342 16.01 0.67 -9.46
C GLY A 342 16.88 1.68 -10.22
N ASP A 343 18.07 2.00 -9.70
CA ASP A 343 19.04 2.86 -10.38
C ASP A 343 19.47 2.31 -11.75
N LEU A 344 19.59 0.98 -11.89
CA LEU A 344 19.91 0.32 -13.15
C LEU A 344 18.74 0.41 -14.13
N ILE A 345 17.54 0.04 -13.70
CA ILE A 345 16.32 0.08 -14.51
C ILE A 345 16.09 1.49 -15.03
N PHE A 346 16.19 2.50 -14.16
CA PHE A 346 16.02 3.89 -14.55
C PHE A 346 17.02 4.34 -15.63
N LYS A 347 18.29 3.94 -15.51
CA LYS A 347 19.31 4.21 -16.54
C LYS A 347 18.98 3.53 -17.87
N LEU A 348 18.44 2.32 -17.86
CA LEU A 348 18.00 1.60 -19.07
C LEU A 348 16.82 2.33 -19.72
N MET A 349 15.81 2.71 -18.94
CA MET A 349 14.63 3.43 -19.43
C MET A 349 15.01 4.81 -20.00
N ARG A 350 15.89 5.55 -19.33
CA ARG A 350 16.40 6.84 -19.82
C ARG A 350 17.10 6.72 -21.18
N LYS A 351 17.88 5.65 -21.40
CA LYS A 351 18.52 5.39 -22.72
C LYS A 351 17.51 5.01 -23.79
N LEU A 352 16.43 4.34 -23.41
CA LEU A 352 15.38 3.94 -24.34
C LEU A 352 14.51 5.14 -24.76
N ALA A 353 14.22 6.04 -23.82
CA ALA A 353 13.37 7.20 -24.04
C ALA A 353 14.03 8.34 -24.84
N ARG A 354 15.36 8.45 -24.80
CA ARG A 354 16.14 9.48 -25.50
C ARG A 354 16.61 9.01 -26.87
#